data_AF-A0A821UVJ5-F1
#
_entry.id   AF-A0A821UVJ5-F1
#
_cell.length_a   1.000
_cell.length_b   1.000
_cell.length_c   1.000
_cell.angle_alpha   90.00
_cell.angle_beta   90.00
_cell.angle_gamma   90.00
#
_symmetry.space_group_name_H-M   'P 1'
#
loop_
_entity.id
_entity.type
_entity.pdbx_description
1 polymer ?
#
loop_
_entity_poly.entity_id
_entity_poly.type
_entity_poly.pdbx_seq_one_letter_code
_entity_poly.pdbx_strand_id
1 'polypeptide(L)'
;IFSIIYYDTEGADDYEDALWRTFTRILDPCAAAEDEGLKHRIISGIVILCGLVIVAILIGAIVTFMDEKLNELRKGHTTVIEKNHTIILGWSPKIFDIINELIIANENQRNPSIVILTSKENSEVEYMIKDKINNSRNTRIIYRNGNPMS
;
A
#
# COMPACT_ATOMS: atom_id res chain seq x y z
N ILE A 1 -14.10 34.03 -23.74
CA ILE A 1 -15.44 33.42 -23.59
C ILE A 1 -16.12 33.31 -24.94
N PHE A 2 -16.39 34.41 -25.65
CA PHE A 2 -17.08 34.38 -26.96
C PHE A 2 -16.32 33.67 -28.10
N SER A 3 -14.98 33.57 -28.06
CA SER A 3 -14.19 32.85 -29.09
C SER A 3 -13.97 31.35 -28.80
N ILE A 4 -14.24 30.88 -27.58
CA ILE A 4 -14.23 29.44 -27.25
C ILE A 4 -15.60 28.84 -27.61
N ILE A 5 -16.67 29.65 -27.64
CA ILE A 5 -18.02 29.23 -28.04
C ILE A 5 -18.20 29.30 -29.58
N TYR A 6 -17.49 30.18 -30.31
CA TYR A 6 -17.71 30.32 -31.76
C TYR A 6 -17.12 29.19 -32.62
N TYR A 7 -16.36 28.27 -32.04
CA TYR A 7 -15.94 27.03 -32.71
C TYR A 7 -16.87 25.84 -32.35
N ASP A 8 -17.80 26.05 -31.41
CA ASP A 8 -18.74 25.05 -30.89
C ASP A 8 -20.16 25.29 -31.43
N THR A 9 -20.35 25.14 -32.74
CA THR A 9 -21.68 24.89 -33.31
C THR A 9 -21.63 24.03 -34.57
N GLU A 10 -21.03 22.83 -34.53
CA GLU A 10 -21.49 21.69 -35.36
C GLU A 10 -21.11 20.34 -34.70
N GLY A 11 -22.09 19.69 -34.06
CA GLY A 11 -22.11 18.24 -33.85
C GLY A 11 -21.71 17.72 -32.46
N ALA A 12 -22.51 16.79 -31.94
CA ALA A 12 -22.32 16.11 -30.66
C ALA A 12 -21.05 15.22 -30.59
N ASP A 13 -20.26 15.17 -31.66
CA ASP A 13 -18.96 14.49 -31.76
C ASP A 13 -17.80 15.35 -31.18
N ASP A 14 -18.05 16.62 -30.82
CA ASP A 14 -17.03 17.61 -30.45
C ASP A 14 -16.59 17.56 -28.96
N TYR A 15 -17.41 17.02 -28.05
CA TYR A 15 -17.06 16.98 -26.61
C TYR A 15 -15.96 15.98 -26.28
N GLU A 16 -15.99 14.79 -26.89
CA GLU A 16 -14.95 13.77 -26.71
C GLU A 16 -13.63 14.27 -27.29
N ASP A 17 -13.69 14.93 -28.44
CA ASP A 17 -12.55 15.56 -29.09
C ASP A 17 -11.98 16.72 -28.25
N ALA A 18 -12.83 17.56 -27.65
CA ALA A 18 -12.42 18.62 -26.73
C ALA A 18 -11.79 18.08 -25.45
N LEU A 19 -12.34 17.00 -24.88
CA LEU A 19 -11.76 16.30 -23.73
C LEU A 19 -10.40 15.68 -24.08
N TRP A 20 -10.31 15.00 -25.22
CA TRP A 20 -9.08 14.38 -25.71
C TRP A 20 -7.98 15.42 -25.99
N ARG A 21 -8.34 16.55 -26.61
CA ARG A 21 -7.43 17.69 -26.84
C ARG A 21 -6.94 18.32 -25.55
N THR A 22 -7.82 18.49 -24.57
CA THR A 22 -7.44 19.03 -23.26
C THR A 22 -6.54 18.05 -22.51
N PHE A 23 -6.84 16.75 -22.57
CA PHE A 23 -6.04 15.69 -21.97
C PHE A 23 -4.63 15.60 -22.57
N THR A 24 -4.53 15.56 -23.89
CA THR A 24 -3.23 15.54 -24.60
C THR A 24 -2.40 16.79 -24.35
N ARG A 25 -3.04 17.97 -24.20
CA ARG A 25 -2.36 19.22 -23.85
C ARG A 25 -1.83 19.29 -22.41
N ILE A 26 -2.42 18.52 -21.49
CA ILE A 26 -1.89 18.34 -20.14
C ILE A 26 -0.65 17.42 -20.17
N LEU A 27 -0.66 16.41 -21.03
CA LEU A 27 0.46 15.48 -21.21
C LEU A 27 1.64 16.07 -21.99
N ASP A 28 1.37 16.99 -22.93
CA ASP A 28 2.38 17.78 -23.63
C ASP A 28 2.09 19.29 -23.50
N PRO A 29 2.56 19.93 -22.41
CA PRO A 29 2.42 21.37 -22.20
C PRO A 29 3.17 22.21 -23.25
N CYS A 30 4.15 21.64 -23.95
CA CYS A 30 5.02 22.38 -24.86
C CYS A 30 4.27 22.82 -26.13
N ALA A 31 3.32 22.00 -26.59
CA ALA A 31 2.43 22.30 -27.70
C ALA A 31 1.50 23.51 -27.47
N ALA A 32 1.44 24.05 -26.24
CA ALA A 32 0.61 25.20 -25.91
C ALA A 32 1.27 26.57 -26.12
N ALA A 33 2.57 26.59 -26.41
CA ALA A 33 3.31 27.82 -26.65
C ALA A 33 2.98 28.47 -28.00
N GLU A 34 2.37 27.73 -28.93
CA GLU A 34 2.03 28.19 -30.28
C GLU A 34 0.76 29.04 -30.37
N ASP A 35 0.01 29.21 -29.26
CA ASP A 35 -1.22 30.01 -29.26
C ASP A 35 -0.91 31.50 -29.55
N GLU A 36 -1.57 32.05 -30.57
CA GLU A 36 -1.49 33.47 -30.91
C GLU A 36 -2.40 34.32 -30.00
N GLY A 37 -1.78 35.32 -29.36
CA GLY A 37 -2.46 36.29 -28.49
C GLY A 37 -2.22 36.09 -27.00
N LEU A 38 -1.84 37.18 -26.31
CA LEU A 38 -1.49 37.21 -24.88
C LEU A 38 -2.60 36.63 -23.97
N LYS A 39 -3.87 36.89 -24.32
CA LYS A 39 -5.03 36.42 -23.54
C LYS A 39 -5.20 34.89 -23.61
N HIS A 40 -4.95 34.28 -24.77
CA HIS A 40 -5.06 32.83 -24.95
C HIS A 40 -3.95 32.11 -24.18
N ARG A 41 -2.72 32.61 -24.23
CA ARG A 41 -1.58 32.04 -23.48
C ARG A 41 -1.81 31.98 -21.97
N ILE A 42 -2.39 33.02 -21.38
CA ILE A 42 -2.69 33.05 -19.94
C ILE A 42 -3.75 32.00 -19.57
N ILE A 43 -4.81 31.87 -20.38
CA ILE A 43 -5.88 30.89 -20.15
C ILE A 43 -5.34 29.46 -20.32
N SER A 44 -4.61 29.20 -21.40
CA SER A 44 -3.95 27.91 -21.65
C SER A 44 -2.99 27.53 -20.53
N GLY A 45 -2.22 28.48 -20.00
CA GLY A 45 -1.34 28.26 -18.85
C GLY A 45 -2.09 27.87 -17.58
N ILE A 46 -3.23 28.49 -17.28
CA ILE A 46 -4.06 28.15 -16.12
C ILE A 46 -4.64 26.74 -16.27
N VAL A 47 -5.15 26.39 -17.46
CA VAL A 47 -5.71 25.06 -17.74
C VAL A 47 -4.66 23.96 -17.57
N ILE A 48 -3.45 24.18 -18.09
CA ILE A 48 -2.33 23.24 -17.94
C ILE A 48 -1.95 23.08 -16.46
N LEU A 49 -1.84 24.18 -15.71
CA LEU A 49 -1.50 24.12 -14.30
C LEU A 49 -2.55 23.36 -13.48
N CYS A 50 -3.84 23.61 -13.73
CA CYS A 50 -4.92 22.86 -13.12
C CYS A 50 -4.86 21.37 -13.49
N GLY A 51 -4.65 21.04 -14.77
CA GLY A 51 -4.51 19.67 -15.23
C GLY A 51 -3.34 18.94 -14.58
N LEU A 52 -2.19 19.60 -14.47
CA LEU A 52 -1.00 19.04 -13.82
C LEU A 52 -1.26 18.72 -12.35
N VAL A 53 -1.94 19.61 -11.62
CA VAL A 53 -2.30 19.37 -10.22
C VAL A 53 -3.23 18.15 -10.10
N ILE A 54 -4.24 18.03 -10.96
CA ILE A 54 -5.15 16.88 -10.97
C ILE A 54 -4.40 15.57 -11.23
N VAL A 55 -3.53 15.56 -12.24
CA VAL A 55 -2.72 14.38 -12.59
C VAL A 55 -1.77 14.01 -11.45
N ALA A 56 -1.13 14.99 -10.81
CA ALA A 56 -0.25 14.75 -9.68
C ALA A 56 -1.00 14.10 -8.49
N ILE A 57 -2.21 14.58 -8.18
CA ILE A 57 -3.05 13.99 -7.14
C ILE A 57 -3.44 12.56 -7.51
N LEU A 58 -3.80 12.31 -8.77
CA LEU A 58 -4.15 10.98 -9.26
C LEU A 58 -2.98 9.99 -9.14
N ILE A 59 -1.77 10.42 -9.53
CA ILE A 59 -0.54 9.62 -9.38
C ILE A 59 -0.24 9.37 -7.89
N GLY A 60 -0.42 10.37 -7.03
CA GLY A 60 -0.27 10.20 -5.59
C GLY A 60 -1.23 9.15 -5.02
N ALA A 61 -2.50 9.22 -5.42
CA ALA A 61 -3.52 8.26 -4.98
C ALA A 61 -3.19 6.83 -5.45
N ILE A 62 -2.86 6.64 -6.73
CA ILE A 62 -2.57 5.29 -7.25
C ILE A 62 -1.36 4.66 -6.55
N VAL A 63 -0.32 5.45 -6.25
CA VAL A 63 0.85 4.96 -5.51
C VAL A 63 0.45 4.51 -4.10
N THR A 64 -0.36 5.28 -3.39
CA THR A 64 -0.86 4.89 -2.06
C THR A 64 -1.68 3.60 -2.12
N PHE A 65 -2.61 3.49 -3.08
CA PHE A 65 -3.40 2.26 -3.26
C PHE A 65 -2.52 1.05 -3.59
N MET A 66 -1.51 1.24 -4.44
CA MET A 66 -0.55 0.19 -4.77
C MET A 66 0.25 -0.23 -3.55
N ASP A 67 0.73 0.72 -2.75
CA ASP A 67 1.48 0.43 -1.53
C ASP A 67 0.61 -0.31 -0.50
N GLU A 68 -0.65 0.10 -0.32
CA GLU A 68 -1.61 -0.63 0.52
C GLU A 68 -1.78 -2.08 0.05
N LYS A 69 -1.98 -2.30 -1.25
CA LYS A 69 -2.13 -3.66 -1.80
C LYS A 69 -0.86 -4.47 -1.72
N LEU A 70 0.30 -3.88 -1.95
CA LEU A 70 1.59 -4.54 -1.75
C LEU A 70 1.80 -4.90 -0.28
N ASN A 71 1.43 -4.02 0.64
CA ASN A 71 1.48 -4.29 2.07
C ASN A 71 0.50 -5.39 2.49
N GLU A 72 -0.70 -5.45 1.91
CA GLU A 72 -1.64 -6.57 2.11
C GLU A 72 -1.06 -7.90 1.60
N LEU A 73 -0.45 -7.92 0.42
CA LEU A 73 0.18 -9.13 -0.12
C LEU A 73 1.39 -9.57 0.70
N ARG A 74 2.18 -8.61 1.20
CA ARG A 74 3.29 -8.85 2.12
C ARG A 74 2.84 -9.45 3.45
N LYS A 75 1.58 -9.24 3.86
CA LYS A 75 1.02 -9.85 5.08
C LYS A 75 0.74 -11.35 4.93
N GLY A 76 0.84 -11.93 3.73
CA GLY A 76 0.99 -13.36 3.46
C GLY A 76 0.07 -14.26 4.28
N HIS A 77 -1.13 -14.54 3.77
CA HIS A 77 -2.03 -15.56 4.32
C HIS A 77 -1.49 -16.97 4.04
N THR A 78 -0.40 -17.35 4.69
CA THR A 78 0.11 -18.72 4.62
C THR A 78 -0.42 -19.50 5.82
N THR A 79 -1.29 -20.46 5.55
CA THR A 79 -1.79 -21.43 6.53
C THR A 79 -0.61 -22.17 7.14
N VAL A 80 -0.52 -22.20 8.47
CA VAL A 80 0.56 -22.89 9.18
C VAL A 80 0.22 -24.39 9.22
N ILE A 81 0.85 -25.16 8.34
CA ILE A 81 0.72 -26.62 8.30
C ILE A 81 1.87 -27.24 9.10
N GLU A 82 1.85 -27.07 10.41
CA GLU A 82 2.88 -27.61 11.31
C GLU A 82 2.33 -28.72 12.20
N LYS A 83 3.12 -29.78 12.41
CA LYS A 83 2.76 -30.91 13.28
C LYS A 83 3.43 -30.75 14.64
N ASN A 84 2.72 -31.03 15.73
CA ASN A 84 3.19 -30.89 17.12
C ASN A 84 3.69 -29.47 17.48
N HIS A 85 2.86 -28.46 17.24
CA HIS A 85 3.19 -27.07 17.55
C HIS A 85 2.37 -26.55 18.74
N THR A 86 2.98 -25.68 19.53
CA THR A 86 2.29 -24.97 20.64
C THR A 86 1.79 -23.63 20.12
N ILE A 87 0.48 -23.38 20.22
CA ILE A 87 -0.13 -22.11 19.79
C ILE A 87 -0.31 -21.19 21.01
N ILE A 88 0.20 -19.97 20.89
CA ILE A 88 -0.11 -18.87 21.83
C ILE A 88 -1.10 -17.94 21.13
N LEU A 89 -2.30 -17.81 21.70
CA LEU A 89 -3.37 -16.96 21.19
C LEU A 89 -3.36 -15.62 21.92
N GLY A 90 -3.22 -14.53 21.18
CA GLY A 90 -3.18 -13.18 21.72
C GLY A 90 -1.79 -12.72 22.16
N TRP A 91 -1.68 -11.42 22.46
CA TRP A 91 -0.42 -10.79 22.84
C TRP A 91 -0.50 -10.20 24.26
N SER A 92 0.51 -10.48 25.07
CA SER A 92 0.66 -9.94 26.42
C SER A 92 2.14 -9.67 26.71
N PRO A 93 2.50 -8.65 27.52
CA PRO A 93 3.89 -8.42 27.92
C PRO A 93 4.58 -9.63 28.57
N LYS A 94 3.81 -10.57 29.14
CA LYS A 94 4.33 -11.82 29.74
C LYS A 94 4.71 -12.89 28.70
N ILE A 95 4.42 -12.67 27.41
CA ILE A 95 4.67 -13.66 26.37
C ILE A 95 6.15 -14.01 26.23
N PHE A 96 7.05 -13.05 26.49
CA PHE A 96 8.49 -13.28 26.41
C PHE A 96 8.96 -14.32 27.44
N ASP A 97 8.44 -14.24 28.66
CA ASP A 97 8.76 -15.20 29.72
C ASP A 97 8.21 -16.59 29.35
N ILE A 98 6.98 -16.65 28.86
CA ILE A 98 6.36 -17.90 28.40
C ILE A 98 7.17 -18.54 27.26
N ILE A 99 7.61 -17.75 26.28
CA ILE A 99 8.41 -18.26 25.16
C ILE A 99 9.74 -18.81 25.68
N ASN A 100 10.42 -18.12 26.60
CA ASN A 100 11.68 -18.60 27.18
C ASN A 100 11.51 -19.93 27.92
N GLU A 101 10.48 -20.05 28.76
CA GLU A 101 10.18 -21.31 29.45
C GLU A 101 9.83 -22.44 28.47
N LEU A 102 9.06 -22.13 27.41
CA LEU A 102 8.75 -23.09 26.37
C LEU A 102 9.99 -23.52 25.58
N ILE A 103 10.93 -22.63 25.27
CA ILE A 103 12.19 -22.98 24.60
C ILE A 103 12.99 -23.97 25.47
N ILE A 104 13.05 -23.76 26.79
CA ILE A 104 13.74 -24.66 27.72
C ILE A 104 13.01 -26.02 27.79
N ALA A 105 11.69 -26.01 27.92
CA ALA A 105 10.89 -27.24 27.94
C ALA A 105 11.02 -28.05 26.64
N ASN A 106 11.22 -27.37 25.52
CA ASN A 106 11.32 -27.95 24.18
C ASN A 106 12.70 -28.48 23.82
N GLU A 107 13.72 -28.36 24.68
CA GLU A 107 15.06 -28.92 24.41
C GLU A 107 15.05 -30.43 24.17
N ASN A 108 14.13 -31.14 24.83
CA ASN A 108 13.98 -32.59 24.71
C ASN A 108 13.13 -33.03 23.50
N GLN A 109 12.52 -32.08 22.78
CA GLN A 109 11.64 -32.36 21.65
C GLN A 109 12.40 -32.28 20.32
N ARG A 110 11.98 -33.08 19.33
CA ARG A 110 12.57 -33.07 17.99
C ARG A 110 11.78 -32.12 17.08
N ASN A 111 12.40 -31.02 16.67
CA ASN A 111 11.81 -29.92 15.88
C ASN A 111 10.55 -29.26 16.51
N PRO A 112 10.63 -28.77 17.76
CA PRO A 112 9.54 -28.04 18.38
C PRO A 112 9.25 -26.73 17.64
N SER A 113 7.96 -26.37 17.57
CA SER A 113 7.53 -25.10 16.98
C SER A 113 6.50 -24.38 17.84
N ILE A 114 6.68 -23.07 17.96
CA ILE A 114 5.79 -22.18 18.70
C ILE A 114 5.17 -21.23 17.68
N VAL A 115 3.84 -21.21 17.62
CA VAL A 115 3.08 -20.34 16.73
C VAL A 115 2.39 -19.27 17.58
N ILE A 116 2.66 -18.01 17.28
CA ILE A 116 2.06 -16.88 17.99
C ILE A 116 1.03 -16.24 17.07
N LEU A 117 -0.24 -16.30 17.45
CA LEU A 117 -1.34 -15.64 16.76
C LEU A 117 -1.65 -14.33 17.47
N THR A 118 -1.55 -13.20 16.76
CA THR A 118 -1.73 -11.87 17.33
C THR A 118 -2.45 -10.96 16.35
N SER A 119 -3.16 -9.95 16.85
CA SER A 119 -3.72 -8.90 16.00
C SER A 119 -2.68 -7.87 15.56
N LYS A 120 -1.50 -7.87 16.20
CA LYS A 120 -0.38 -6.98 15.85
C LYS A 120 0.27 -7.34 14.51
N GLU A 121 0.94 -6.37 13.89
CA GLU A 121 1.68 -6.61 12.66
C GLU A 121 2.85 -7.59 12.91
N ASN A 122 3.04 -8.55 12.00
CA ASN A 122 4.07 -9.59 12.14
C ASN A 122 5.48 -9.00 12.30
N SER A 123 5.77 -7.91 11.60
CA SER A 123 7.07 -7.21 11.61
C SER A 123 7.41 -6.61 12.98
N GLU A 124 6.44 -5.94 13.62
CA GLU A 124 6.57 -5.38 14.97
C GLU A 124 6.85 -6.49 15.99
N VAL A 125 6.09 -7.59 15.90
CA VAL A 125 6.20 -8.73 16.82
C VAL A 125 7.53 -9.45 16.67
N GLU A 126 7.97 -9.66 15.43
CA GLU A 126 9.26 -10.25 15.13
C GLU A 126 10.41 -9.42 15.69
N TYR A 127 10.34 -8.09 15.55
CA TYR A 127 11.33 -7.18 16.13
C TYR A 127 11.37 -7.30 17.66
N MET A 128 10.22 -7.22 18.32
CA MET A 128 10.14 -7.31 19.79
C MET A 128 10.66 -8.64 20.34
N ILE A 129 10.40 -9.75 19.64
CA ILE A 129 10.86 -11.07 20.06
C ILE A 129 12.35 -11.23 19.81
N LYS A 130 12.88 -10.77 18.67
CA LYS A 130 14.32 -10.81 18.40
C LYS A 130 15.13 -9.92 19.37
N ASP A 131 14.57 -8.79 19.77
CA ASP A 131 15.20 -7.87 20.73
C ASP A 131 15.33 -8.52 22.13
N LYS A 132 14.30 -9.24 22.58
CA LYS A 132 14.29 -9.86 23.92
C LYS A 132 14.81 -11.29 23.97
N ILE A 133 14.71 -12.04 22.88
CA ILE A 133 15.02 -13.47 22.80
C ILE A 133 16.09 -13.68 21.72
N ASN A 134 17.35 -13.64 22.14
CA ASN A 134 18.50 -13.80 21.25
C ASN A 134 18.77 -15.25 20.82
N ASN A 135 18.23 -16.26 21.51
CA ASN A 135 18.50 -17.67 21.21
C ASN A 135 17.27 -18.56 21.36
N SER A 136 16.71 -19.02 20.24
CA SER A 136 15.58 -19.96 20.21
C SER A 136 16.00 -21.44 20.19
N ARG A 137 17.31 -21.75 20.29
CA ARG A 137 17.89 -23.10 20.28
C ARG A 137 17.34 -23.96 19.11
N ASN A 138 16.71 -25.10 19.41
CA ASN A 138 16.09 -26.01 18.45
C ASN A 138 14.63 -25.63 18.11
N THR A 139 14.09 -24.59 18.74
CA THR A 139 12.69 -24.19 18.63
C THR A 139 12.50 -23.17 17.52
N ARG A 140 11.56 -23.45 16.63
CA ARG A 140 11.16 -22.54 15.56
C ARG A 140 9.98 -21.70 16.01
N ILE A 141 10.13 -20.38 15.99
CA ILE A 141 9.08 -19.43 16.35
C ILE A 141 8.46 -18.88 15.07
N ILE A 142 7.13 -18.97 14.95
CA ILE A 142 6.36 -18.55 13.79
C ILE A 142 5.34 -17.52 14.24
N TYR A 143 5.26 -16.38 13.55
CA TYR A 143 4.33 -15.30 13.85
C TYR A 143 3.21 -15.26 12.82
N ARG A 144 1.96 -15.11 13.26
CA ARG A 144 0.80 -14.97 12.39
C ARG A 144 -0.14 -13.88 12.88
N ASN A 145 -0.64 -13.11 11.92
CA ASN A 145 -1.71 -12.16 12.16
C ASN A 145 -3.06 -12.87 12.00
N GLY A 146 -3.91 -12.80 13.02
CA GLY A 146 -5.27 -13.34 12.95
C GLY A 146 -6.05 -13.14 14.23
N ASN A 147 -7.38 -13.21 14.11
CA ASN A 147 -8.28 -13.12 15.25
C ASN A 147 -8.55 -14.53 15.80
N PRO A 148 -8.23 -14.83 17.08
CA PRO A 148 -8.48 -16.13 17.69
C PRO A 148 -9.97 -16.46 17.86
N MET A 149 -10.88 -15.50 17.66
CA MET A 149 -12.33 -15.64 17.85
C MET A 149 -13.16 -15.63 16.55
N SER A 150 -12.53 -15.58 15.36
CA SER A 150 -13.28 -15.59 14.09
C SER A 150 -13.64 -16.98 13.60
#